data_AF-A0A7J9J6D2-F1
#
_entry.id   AF-A0A7J9J6D2-F1
#
_cell.length_a   1.000
_cell.length_b   1.000
_cell.length_c   1.000
_cell.angle_alpha   90.00
_cell.angle_beta   90.00
_cell.angle_gamma   90.00
#
_symmetry.space_group_name_H-M   'P 1'
#
loop_
_entity.id
_entity.type
_entity.pdbx_description
1 polymer ?
#
loop_
_entity_poly.entity_id
_entity_poly.type
_entity_poly.pdbx_seq_one_letter_code
_entity_poly.pdbx_strand_id
1 'polypeptide(L)'
;MDEIEIPQYFICPISLQIMKDPVTAVTGITYDRESIEQWLKTAKDTICPVTKQVLPSSSCLTPNHTLRRLIQAWSTENASGGIDRVPTPKSPLCKSRLLKLIRELEVPGLYVNALKKLQVLAKDNSKFMEEAGVPKAMVLLLIRCCNQSKTIGVEQALRILYLTWTPSGEIKAAVNENHRIIDCLTWIQGCDIANPVVVKTLAMQVLKRVIEAANTRLLEKLKPEFMEEMLRVLKLKFSQQATKSTLQILIQVCLWGRNRSKIVQANAMFELVELELEKPEKNITELIFNLLAHLCSCADGRAEFLSHAGSIAMVAKRILRVSPATDDQAVHILSLISKNAATKEVLSEMLRVGAVTKLCMVIQADCSTYLKQKARAVLRPHSNLWNNSPCIAVYLLTRYQ
;
A
#
# COMPACT_ATOMS: atom_id res chain seq x y z
N MET A 1 -0.89 43.25 40.06
CA MET A 1 0.00 42.29 39.37
C MET A 1 0.55 43.05 38.20
N ASP A 2 1.84 43.36 38.23
CA ASP A 2 2.50 44.06 37.14
C ASP A 2 2.42 43.19 35.88
N GLU A 3 1.86 43.76 34.82
CA GLU A 3 1.73 43.09 33.53
C GLU A 3 3.14 42.88 32.98
N ILE A 4 3.54 41.63 32.75
CA ILE A 4 4.90 41.31 32.29
C ILE A 4 5.07 41.84 30.88
N GLU A 5 5.87 42.90 30.74
CA GLU A 5 6.14 43.52 29.44
C GLU A 5 7.02 42.60 28.58
N ILE A 6 6.47 42.12 27.47
CA ILE A 6 7.17 41.25 26.52
C ILE A 6 8.09 42.12 25.66
N PRO A 7 9.41 41.86 25.62
CA PRO A 7 10.30 42.62 24.76
C PRO A 7 9.92 42.50 23.28
N GLN A 8 9.76 43.64 22.59
CA GLN A 8 9.26 43.69 21.22
C GLN A 8 10.12 42.88 20.22
N TYR A 9 11.42 42.75 20.48
CA TYR A 9 12.34 41.97 19.64
C TYR A 9 12.15 40.44 19.76
N PHE A 10 11.30 39.97 20.69
CA PHE A 10 10.88 38.57 20.77
C PHE A 10 9.63 38.27 19.95
N ILE A 11 8.94 39.30 19.45
CA ILE A 11 7.65 39.18 18.79
C ILE A 11 7.85 39.01 17.28
N CYS A 12 7.21 37.99 16.72
CA CYS A 12 7.21 37.74 15.28
C CYS A 12 6.42 38.85 14.55
N PRO A 13 7.00 39.53 13.54
CA PRO A 13 6.29 40.57 12.80
C PRO A 13 5.07 40.10 12.00
N ILE A 14 4.91 38.79 11.79
CA ILE A 14 3.79 38.20 11.04
C ILE A 14 2.67 37.79 11.99
N SER A 15 2.98 36.93 12.97
CA SER A 15 1.97 36.38 13.88
C SER A 15 1.67 37.26 15.08
N LEU A 16 2.52 38.26 15.36
CA LEU A 16 2.46 39.12 16.53
C LEU A 16 2.52 38.35 17.86
N GLN A 17 3.06 37.13 17.83
CA GLN A 17 3.29 36.27 18.99
C GLN A 17 4.79 36.09 19.25
N ILE A 18 5.16 35.66 20.46
CA ILE A 18 6.55 35.32 20.81
C ILE A 18 7.05 34.24 19.85
N MET A 19 8.21 34.48 19.24
CA MET A 19 8.85 33.54 18.32
C MET A 19 9.25 32.26 19.03
N LYS A 20 8.81 31.10 18.52
CA LYS A 20 9.19 29.78 19.03
C LYS A 20 10.44 29.25 18.35
N ASP A 21 10.55 29.49 17.04
CA ASP A 21 11.75 29.18 16.26
C ASP A 21 12.18 30.40 15.41
N PRO A 22 12.94 31.35 15.99
CA PRO A 22 13.35 32.55 15.29
C PRO A 22 14.32 32.23 14.14
N VAL A 23 13.95 32.65 12.93
CA VAL A 23 14.73 32.53 11.70
C VAL A 23 14.90 33.89 11.04
N THR A 24 16.11 34.19 10.62
CA THR A 24 16.46 35.46 9.97
C THR A 24 16.48 35.28 8.46
N ALA A 25 15.70 36.11 7.77
CA ALA A 25 15.71 36.20 6.32
C ALA A 25 16.96 36.97 5.84
N VAL A 26 17.28 36.87 4.54
CA VAL A 26 18.40 37.62 3.93
C VAL A 26 18.27 39.14 4.07
N THR A 27 17.06 39.62 4.31
CA THR A 27 16.73 41.02 4.58
C THR A 27 17.12 41.47 6.00
N GLY A 28 17.63 40.57 6.84
CA GLY A 28 18.00 40.83 8.23
C GLY A 28 16.84 40.78 9.22
N ILE A 29 15.59 40.63 8.75
CA ILE A 29 14.43 40.54 9.62
C ILE A 29 14.26 39.12 10.13
N THR A 30 13.95 38.99 11.43
CA THR A 30 13.72 37.70 12.09
C THR A 30 12.22 37.45 12.26
N TYR A 31 11.80 36.24 11.94
CA TYR A 31 10.43 35.78 12.00
C TYR A 31 10.34 34.47 12.77
N ASP A 32 9.16 34.10 13.24
CA ASP A 32 8.89 32.72 13.60
C ASP A 32 8.84 31.84 12.32
N ARG A 33 9.52 30.69 12.35
CA ARG A 33 9.67 29.79 11.18
C ARG A 33 8.34 29.43 10.54
N GLU A 34 7.36 28.96 11.33
CA GLU A 34 6.09 28.50 10.78
C GLU A 34 5.36 29.66 10.08
N SER A 35 5.43 30.85 10.66
CA SER A 35 4.80 32.05 10.14
C SER A 35 5.39 32.48 8.79
N ILE A 36 6.73 32.50 8.67
CA ILE A 36 7.38 32.91 7.41
C ILE A 36 7.29 31.82 6.34
N GLU A 37 7.38 30.54 6.71
CA GLU A 37 7.23 29.44 5.76
C GLU A 37 5.80 29.37 5.21
N GLN A 38 4.78 29.61 6.05
CA GLN A 38 3.39 29.69 5.59
C GLN A 38 3.17 30.90 4.69
N TRP A 39 3.71 32.07 5.06
CA TRP A 39 3.66 33.27 4.22
C TRP A 39 4.24 33.01 2.82
N LEU A 40 5.43 32.41 2.76
CA LEU A 40 6.11 32.11 1.49
C LEU A 40 5.37 31.08 0.62
N LYS A 41 4.56 30.20 1.23
CA LYS A 41 3.72 29.24 0.50
C LYS A 41 2.44 29.86 -0.06
N THR A 42 1.86 30.84 0.65
CA THR A 42 0.59 31.48 0.26
C THR A 42 0.78 32.67 -0.68
N ALA A 43 1.94 33.34 -0.62
CA ALA A 43 2.21 34.51 -1.45
C ALA A 43 2.47 34.13 -2.93
N LYS A 44 1.90 34.92 -3.86
CA LYS A 44 2.15 34.79 -5.31
C LYS A 44 3.61 35.04 -5.67
N ASP A 45 4.24 35.98 -4.96
CA ASP A 45 5.64 36.35 -5.10
C ASP A 45 6.36 36.14 -3.76
N THR A 46 7.56 35.56 -3.77
CA THR A 46 8.36 35.35 -2.56
C THR A 46 8.92 36.67 -2.06
N ILE A 47 8.12 37.46 -1.36
CA ILE A 47 8.52 38.78 -0.82
C ILE A 47 8.59 38.77 0.70
N CYS A 48 9.54 39.55 1.22
CA CYS A 48 9.68 39.81 2.65
C CYS A 48 8.46 40.59 3.18
N PRO A 49 7.76 40.11 4.23
CA PRO A 49 6.55 40.77 4.75
C PRO A 49 6.78 42.22 5.16
N VAL A 50 7.96 42.52 5.71
CA VAL A 50 8.31 43.82 6.30
C VAL A 50 8.99 44.72 5.29
N THR A 51 10.09 44.27 4.68
CA THR A 51 10.88 45.12 3.76
C THR A 51 10.34 45.17 2.35
N LYS A 52 9.35 44.32 2.00
CA LYS A 52 8.79 44.15 0.66
C LYS A 52 9.81 43.79 -0.44
N GLN A 53 11.04 43.45 -0.05
CA GLN A 53 12.08 42.99 -0.97
C GLN A 53 11.83 41.55 -1.40
N VAL A 54 12.21 41.22 -2.64
CA VAL A 54 12.13 39.85 -3.15
C VAL A 54 13.11 38.96 -2.39
N LEU A 55 12.57 37.91 -1.79
CA LEU A 55 13.32 36.82 -1.19
C LEU A 55 13.65 35.82 -2.30
N PRO A 56 14.94 35.45 -2.49
CA PRO A 56 15.31 34.39 -3.43
C PRO A 56 14.51 33.13 -3.14
N SER A 57 13.99 32.48 -4.19
CA SER A 57 13.13 31.27 -4.08
C SER A 57 13.83 30.08 -3.41
N SER A 58 15.15 30.16 -3.20
CA SER A 58 16.01 29.20 -2.49
C SER A 58 16.55 29.72 -1.15
N SER A 59 15.99 30.79 -0.59
CA SER A 59 16.57 31.48 0.57
C SER A 59 16.63 30.58 1.81
N CYS A 60 17.88 30.35 2.21
CA CYS A 60 18.31 29.70 3.44
C CYS A 60 17.92 30.58 4.64
N LEU A 61 16.68 30.47 5.11
CA LEU A 61 16.25 31.02 6.40
C LEU A 61 17.27 30.59 7.46
N THR A 62 18.02 31.56 7.98
CA THR A 62 19.15 31.28 8.86
C THR A 62 18.63 31.21 10.29
N PRO A 63 18.76 30.09 11.02
CA PRO A 63 18.30 30.00 12.39
C PRO A 63 19.01 31.03 13.28
N ASN A 64 18.26 31.85 14.01
CA ASN A 64 18.82 32.82 14.96
C ASN A 64 18.92 32.19 16.35
N HIS A 65 19.97 31.40 16.55
CA HIS A 65 20.19 30.66 17.81
C HIS A 65 20.39 31.59 19.02
N THR A 66 20.97 32.77 18.82
CA THR A 66 21.17 33.76 19.89
C THR A 66 19.84 34.30 20.39
N LEU A 67 18.99 34.79 19.49
CA LEU A 67 17.67 35.29 19.87
C LEU A 67 16.81 34.20 20.51
N ARG A 68 16.91 32.98 20.00
CA ARG A 68 16.22 31.83 20.56
C ARG A 68 16.61 31.54 22.01
N ARG A 69 17.91 31.57 22.32
CA ARG A 69 18.40 31.39 23.70
C ARG A 69 17.92 32.51 24.62
N LEU A 70 17.89 33.75 24.13
CA LEU A 70 17.39 34.89 24.89
C LEU A 70 15.89 34.75 25.20
N ILE A 71 15.08 34.38 24.20
CA ILE A 71 13.64 34.11 24.38
C ILE A 71 13.42 33.00 25.41
N GLN A 72 14.20 31.91 25.34
CA GLN A 72 14.08 30.78 26.26
C GLN A 72 14.50 31.14 27.69
N ALA A 73 15.59 31.90 27.86
CA ALA A 73 16.03 32.38 29.17
C ALA A 73 14.96 33.28 29.80
N TRP A 74 14.48 34.27 29.05
CA TRP A 74 13.41 35.17 29.49
C TRP A 74 12.11 34.43 29.83
N SER A 75 11.70 33.47 29.00
CA SER A 75 10.52 32.64 29.24
C SER A 75 10.66 31.76 30.49
N THR A 76 11.89 31.36 30.84
CA THR A 76 12.17 30.58 32.06
C THR A 76 12.10 31.46 33.32
N GLU A 77 12.65 32.67 33.25
CA GLU A 77 12.62 33.65 34.34
C GLU A 77 11.20 34.14 34.66
N ASN A 78 10.34 34.22 33.64
CA ASN A 78 8.97 34.71 33.76
C ASN A 78 7.92 33.59 33.85
N ALA A 79 8.34 32.34 34.04
CA ALA A 79 7.45 31.18 34.08
C ALA A 79 6.43 31.23 35.25
N SER A 80 6.78 31.86 36.37
CA SER A 80 5.87 32.06 37.52
C SER A 80 4.78 33.10 37.25
N GLY A 81 4.92 33.89 36.18
CA GLY A 81 3.95 34.91 35.76
C GLY A 81 2.97 34.46 34.68
N GLY A 82 2.87 33.16 34.42
CA GLY A 82 1.94 32.60 33.42
C GLY A 82 2.46 32.56 31.98
N ILE A 83 3.77 32.79 31.77
CA ILE A 83 4.40 32.64 30.44
C ILE A 83 4.85 31.19 30.24
N ASP A 84 4.31 30.55 29.21
CA ASP A 84 4.69 29.19 28.84
C ASP A 84 6.15 29.10 28.38
N ARG A 85 6.82 28.02 28.78
CA ARG A 85 8.17 27.70 28.32
C ARG A 85 8.17 27.43 26.83
N VAL A 86 8.92 28.23 26.07
CA VAL A 86 9.15 27.98 24.64
C VAL A 86 9.97 26.69 24.50
N PRO A 87 9.40 25.59 23.94
CA PRO A 87 10.13 24.34 23.76
C PRO A 87 11.31 24.56 22.81
N THR A 88 12.25 23.60 22.76
CA THR A 88 13.37 23.67 21.81
C THR A 88 12.93 23.02 20.49
N PRO A 89 12.60 23.78 19.41
CA PRO A 89 12.43 23.23 18.06
C PRO A 89 13.57 22.28 17.69
N LYS A 90 13.22 21.08 17.21
CA LYS A 90 14.18 20.11 16.68
C LYS A 90 15.05 20.80 15.61
N SER A 91 16.38 20.63 15.68
CA SER A 91 17.30 21.25 14.73
C SER A 91 16.86 20.94 13.30
N PRO A 92 16.71 21.92 12.39
CA PRO A 92 16.26 21.65 11.04
C PRO A 92 17.24 20.68 10.38
N LEU A 93 16.72 19.56 9.87
CA LEU A 93 17.53 18.64 9.08
C LEU A 93 18.03 19.38 7.85
N CYS A 94 19.35 19.55 7.76
CA CYS A 94 19.96 20.14 6.58
C CYS A 94 20.07 19.09 5.47
N LYS A 95 19.72 19.46 4.22
CA LYS A 95 19.81 18.59 3.05
C LYS A 95 21.22 18.01 2.86
N SER A 96 22.26 18.79 3.18
CA SER A 96 23.66 18.35 3.12
C SER A 96 23.96 17.14 4.02
N ARG A 97 23.34 17.08 5.21
CA ARG A 97 23.50 15.95 6.15
C ARG A 97 22.87 14.68 5.58
N LEU A 98 21.69 14.78 4.97
CA LEU A 98 21.06 13.63 4.31
C LEU A 98 21.86 13.17 3.09
N LEU A 99 22.33 14.09 2.25
CA LEU A 99 23.18 13.75 1.11
C LEU A 99 24.48 13.07 1.54
N LYS A 100 25.09 13.51 2.64
CA LYS A 100 26.25 12.83 3.23
C LYS A 100 25.90 11.39 3.65
N LEU A 101 24.80 11.20 4.36
CA LEU A 101 24.35 9.86 4.76
C LEU A 101 24.02 8.97 3.55
N ILE A 102 23.44 9.52 2.49
CA ILE A 102 23.18 8.80 1.25
C ILE A 102 24.49 8.32 0.61
N ARG A 103 25.51 9.17 0.53
CA ARG A 103 26.84 8.78 0.03
C ARG A 103 27.50 7.72 0.91
N GLU A 104 27.34 7.80 2.23
CA GLU A 104 27.84 6.79 3.17
C GLU A 104 27.19 5.40 2.95
N LEU A 105 25.98 5.34 2.37
CA LEU A 105 25.36 4.06 2.01
C LEU A 105 26.14 3.33 0.91
N GLU A 106 26.85 4.04 0.04
CA GLU A 106 27.64 3.43 -1.03
C GLU A 106 28.89 2.74 -0.48
N VAL A 107 29.37 3.13 0.71
CA VAL A 107 30.60 2.64 1.32
C VAL A 107 30.35 1.35 2.14
N PRO A 108 30.97 0.20 1.81
CA PRO A 108 30.70 -1.10 2.46
C PRO A 108 30.89 -1.16 3.98
N GLY A 109 31.71 -0.27 4.56
CA GLY A 109 31.93 -0.19 6.02
C GLY A 109 31.04 0.81 6.76
N LEU A 110 30.44 1.78 6.07
CA LEU A 110 29.69 2.88 6.70
C LEU A 110 28.17 2.73 6.56
N TYR A 111 27.71 1.94 5.57
CA TYR A 111 26.28 1.88 5.24
C TYR A 111 25.39 1.44 6.41
N VAL A 112 25.85 0.51 7.26
CA VAL A 112 25.06 0.05 8.42
C VAL A 112 24.84 1.19 9.43
N ASN A 113 25.86 2.00 9.68
CA ASN A 113 25.75 3.16 10.56
C ASN A 113 24.91 4.28 9.93
N ALA A 114 25.04 4.49 8.62
CA ALA A 114 24.20 5.41 7.88
C ALA A 114 22.72 4.99 7.94
N LEU A 115 22.41 3.71 7.75
CA LEU A 115 21.06 3.15 7.89
C LEU A 115 20.47 3.39 9.27
N LYS A 116 21.22 3.13 10.35
CA LYS A 116 20.77 3.39 11.73
C LYS A 116 20.39 4.87 11.92
N LYS A 117 21.23 5.79 11.44
CA LYS A 117 20.96 7.24 11.52
C LYS A 117 19.73 7.62 10.70
N LEU A 118 19.64 7.15 9.45
CA LEU A 118 18.50 7.43 8.56
C LEU A 118 17.18 6.87 9.12
N GLN A 119 17.21 5.70 9.76
CA GLN A 119 16.02 5.12 10.38
C GLN A 119 15.45 5.97 11.51
N VAL A 120 16.32 6.57 12.33
CA VAL A 120 15.90 7.50 13.39
C VAL A 120 15.24 8.75 12.78
N LEU A 121 15.81 9.26 11.69
CA LEU A 121 15.30 10.45 11.01
C LEU A 121 13.96 10.20 10.27
N ALA A 122 13.78 9.01 9.72
CA ALA A 122 12.63 8.66 8.87
C ALA A 122 11.28 8.69 9.60
N LYS A 123 11.26 8.54 10.93
CA LYS A 123 10.02 8.58 11.72
C LYS A 123 9.34 9.95 11.69
N ASP A 124 10.13 11.01 11.78
CA ASP A 124 9.62 12.38 11.94
C ASP A 124 9.74 13.22 10.66
N ASN A 125 10.54 12.78 9.68
CA ASN A 125 10.97 13.62 8.55
C ASN A 125 10.79 12.93 7.18
N SER A 126 9.78 12.07 7.05
CA SER A 126 9.57 11.24 5.85
C SER A 126 9.48 12.04 4.55
N LYS A 127 8.72 13.14 4.53
CA LYS A 127 8.58 14.03 3.35
C LYS A 127 9.91 14.66 2.94
N PHE A 128 10.64 15.21 3.91
CA PHE A 128 11.94 15.83 3.65
C PHE A 128 12.98 14.81 3.15
N MET A 129 12.93 13.58 3.67
CA MET A 129 13.80 12.50 3.21
C MET A 129 13.43 12.01 1.80
N GLU A 130 12.15 12.06 1.44
CA GLU A 130 11.70 11.77 0.09
C GLU A 130 12.27 12.78 -0.92
N GLU A 131 12.10 14.09 -0.67
CA GLU A 131 12.65 15.18 -1.50
C GLU A 131 14.18 15.18 -1.58
N ALA A 132 14.84 14.55 -0.60
CA ALA A 132 16.29 14.37 -0.59
C ALA A 132 16.76 13.14 -1.41
N GLY A 133 15.85 12.35 -1.96
CA GLY A 133 16.17 11.17 -2.78
C GLY A 133 16.50 9.90 -1.98
N VAL A 134 16.16 9.85 -0.69
CA VAL A 134 16.41 8.66 0.16
C VAL A 134 15.70 7.40 -0.37
N PRO A 135 14.44 7.44 -0.86
CA PRO A 135 13.79 6.26 -1.43
C PRO A 135 14.58 5.63 -2.58
N LYS A 136 15.09 6.44 -3.51
CA LYS A 136 15.92 5.98 -4.63
C LYS A 136 17.21 5.31 -4.12
N ALA A 137 17.87 5.91 -3.12
CA ALA A 137 19.05 5.32 -2.51
C ALA A 137 18.77 3.97 -1.83
N MET A 138 17.62 3.82 -1.17
CA MET A 138 17.21 2.55 -0.56
C MET A 138 16.95 1.46 -1.61
N VAL A 139 16.31 1.79 -2.74
CA VAL A 139 16.10 0.85 -3.86
C VAL A 139 17.43 0.32 -4.39
N LEU A 140 18.39 1.22 -4.64
CA LEU A 140 19.73 0.83 -5.13
C LEU A 140 20.49 -0.01 -4.09
N LEU A 141 20.38 0.34 -2.81
CA LEU A 141 20.97 -0.43 -1.72
C LEU A 141 20.42 -1.85 -1.66
N LEU A 142 19.09 -2.03 -1.75
CA LEU A 142 18.46 -3.34 -1.73
C LEU A 142 18.94 -4.19 -2.90
N ILE A 143 18.94 -3.65 -4.13
CA ILE A 143 19.46 -4.34 -5.32
C ILE A 143 20.92 -4.79 -5.10
N ARG A 144 21.75 -3.92 -4.52
CA ARG A 144 23.15 -4.26 -4.21
C ARG A 144 23.26 -5.37 -3.16
N CYS A 145 22.45 -5.31 -2.11
CA CYS A 145 22.40 -6.36 -1.08
C CYS A 145 22.00 -7.70 -1.69
N CYS A 146 21.00 -7.73 -2.57
CA CYS A 146 20.57 -8.91 -3.30
C CYS A 146 21.69 -9.47 -4.21
N ASN A 147 22.36 -8.61 -5.00
CA ASN A 147 23.48 -9.04 -5.85
C ASN A 147 24.65 -9.63 -5.03
N GLN A 148 24.84 -9.19 -3.78
CA GLN A 148 25.91 -9.65 -2.90
C GLN A 148 25.46 -10.72 -1.89
N SER A 149 24.20 -11.18 -1.97
CA SER A 149 23.57 -12.07 -0.98
C SER A 149 23.76 -11.62 0.48
N LYS A 150 23.76 -10.29 0.71
CA LYS A 150 23.91 -9.69 2.04
C LYS A 150 22.54 -9.44 2.67
N THR A 151 22.34 -9.98 3.87
CA THR A 151 21.11 -9.78 4.65
C THR A 151 21.24 -8.66 5.69
N ILE A 152 22.47 -8.25 6.03
CA ILE A 152 22.76 -7.20 7.01
C ILE A 152 22.29 -5.85 6.48
N GLY A 153 21.37 -5.21 7.20
CA GLY A 153 20.84 -3.88 6.85
C GLY A 153 19.55 -3.92 6.02
N VAL A 154 19.11 -5.09 5.54
CA VAL A 154 17.92 -5.22 4.68
C VAL A 154 16.66 -4.79 5.41
N GLU A 155 16.48 -5.19 6.67
CA GLU A 155 15.32 -4.77 7.47
C GLU A 155 15.25 -3.24 7.59
N GLN A 156 16.38 -2.59 7.92
CA GLN A 156 16.44 -1.14 8.06
C GLN A 156 16.17 -0.43 6.73
N ALA A 157 16.75 -0.93 5.64
CA ALA A 157 16.52 -0.39 4.30
C ALA A 157 15.04 -0.49 3.89
N LEU A 158 14.39 -1.63 4.13
CA LEU A 158 12.96 -1.83 3.87
C LEU A 158 12.09 -0.90 4.71
N ARG A 159 12.38 -0.75 6.01
CA ARG A 159 11.65 0.16 6.90
C ARG A 159 11.76 1.61 6.46
N ILE A 160 12.97 2.06 6.14
CA ILE A 160 13.21 3.43 5.66
C ILE A 160 12.45 3.64 4.35
N LEU A 161 12.62 2.73 3.38
CA LEU A 161 11.91 2.81 2.11
C LEU A 161 10.39 2.85 2.30
N TYR A 162 9.85 2.02 3.18
CA TYR A 162 8.42 2.02 3.50
C TYR A 162 7.95 3.34 4.14
N LEU A 163 8.73 3.94 5.04
CA LEU A 163 8.35 5.20 5.69
C LEU A 163 8.47 6.41 4.77
N THR A 164 9.46 6.41 3.87
CA THR A 164 9.74 7.53 2.97
C THR A 164 9.10 7.38 1.59
N TRP A 165 8.31 6.32 1.36
CA TRP A 165 7.69 6.10 0.05
C TRP A 165 6.55 7.07 -0.20
N THR A 166 6.74 7.95 -1.17
CA THR A 166 5.69 8.74 -1.81
C THR A 166 5.68 8.36 -3.29
N PRO A 167 4.52 8.13 -3.94
CA PRO A 167 4.46 7.79 -5.37
C PRO A 167 4.74 9.02 -6.27
N SER A 168 5.91 9.64 -6.10
CA SER A 168 6.41 10.78 -6.86
C SER A 168 7.08 10.34 -8.17
N GLY A 169 7.36 11.31 -9.04
CA GLY A 169 8.02 11.05 -10.33
C GLY A 169 9.39 10.39 -10.19
N GLU A 170 10.17 10.77 -9.16
CA GLU A 170 11.53 10.26 -8.96
C GLU A 170 11.56 8.78 -8.58
N ILE A 171 10.72 8.33 -7.65
CA ILE A 171 10.69 6.91 -7.26
C ILE A 171 10.12 6.04 -8.38
N LYS A 172 9.13 6.56 -9.13
CA LYS A 172 8.60 5.87 -10.32
C LYS A 172 9.69 5.73 -11.38
N ALA A 173 10.47 6.78 -11.64
CA ALA A 173 11.61 6.69 -12.55
C ALA A 173 12.63 5.65 -12.06
N ALA A 174 13.00 5.69 -10.77
CA ALA A 174 13.94 4.74 -10.18
C ALA A 174 13.46 3.28 -10.27
N VAL A 175 12.18 3.00 -10.01
CA VAL A 175 11.59 1.66 -10.18
C VAL A 175 11.62 1.24 -11.65
N ASN A 176 11.22 2.13 -12.55
CA ASN A 176 11.12 1.84 -13.98
C ASN A 176 12.48 1.67 -14.68
N GLU A 177 13.52 2.33 -14.18
CA GLU A 177 14.91 2.14 -14.60
C GLU A 177 15.50 0.81 -14.09
N ASN A 178 15.00 0.28 -12.96
CA ASN A 178 15.61 -0.84 -12.25
C ASN A 178 14.67 -2.05 -12.13
N HIS A 179 14.57 -2.87 -13.19
CA HIS A 179 13.78 -4.11 -13.17
C HIS A 179 14.16 -5.09 -12.04
N ARG A 180 15.41 -5.02 -11.55
CA ARG A 180 15.94 -5.91 -10.51
C ARG A 180 15.33 -5.71 -9.12
N ILE A 181 14.64 -4.60 -8.87
CA ILE A 181 14.04 -4.39 -7.53
C ILE A 181 12.93 -5.41 -7.24
N ILE A 182 12.15 -5.79 -8.25
CA ILE A 182 11.10 -6.82 -8.12
C ILE A 182 11.74 -8.17 -7.85
N ASP A 183 12.74 -8.57 -8.65
CA ASP A 183 13.50 -9.80 -8.46
C ASP A 183 14.15 -9.84 -7.06
N CYS A 184 14.69 -8.72 -6.59
CA CYS A 184 15.31 -8.59 -5.27
C CYS A 184 14.30 -8.75 -4.13
N LEU A 185 13.15 -8.08 -4.19
CA LEU A 185 12.10 -8.22 -3.17
C LEU A 185 11.49 -9.63 -3.15
N THR A 186 11.48 -10.29 -4.31
CA THR A 186 11.06 -11.69 -4.46
C THR A 186 12.09 -12.63 -3.82
N TRP A 187 13.38 -12.42 -4.11
CA TRP A 187 14.48 -13.16 -3.50
C TRP A 187 14.47 -13.07 -1.97
N ILE A 188 14.16 -11.89 -1.39
CA ILE A 188 14.05 -11.70 0.07
C ILE A 188 13.01 -12.64 0.69
N GLN A 189 11.96 -13.05 -0.03
CA GLN A 189 10.97 -14.00 0.47
C GLN A 189 11.56 -15.41 0.67
N GLY A 190 12.54 -15.80 -0.15
CA GLY A 190 13.25 -17.08 -0.08
C GLY A 190 14.52 -17.09 0.74
N CYS A 191 14.97 -15.94 1.22
CA CYS A 191 16.19 -15.85 2.02
C CYS A 191 16.00 -16.36 3.44
N ASP A 192 17.08 -16.95 3.96
CA ASP A 192 17.26 -17.10 5.40
C ASP A 192 17.74 -15.75 5.96
N ILE A 193 16.97 -15.20 6.90
CA ILE A 193 17.21 -13.88 7.46
C ILE A 193 16.75 -13.82 8.92
N ALA A 194 17.45 -13.03 9.72
CA ALA A 194 17.02 -12.73 11.08
C ALA A 194 15.64 -12.05 11.07
N ASN A 195 14.76 -12.45 11.99
CA ASN A 195 13.37 -11.98 12.08
C ASN A 195 12.57 -12.15 10.77
N PRO A 196 12.45 -13.38 10.24
CA PRO A 196 11.91 -13.61 8.89
C PRO A 196 10.48 -13.09 8.73
N VAL A 197 9.63 -13.20 9.76
CA VAL A 197 8.24 -12.71 9.71
C VAL A 197 8.18 -11.20 9.44
N VAL A 198 8.98 -10.41 10.16
CA VAL A 198 8.99 -8.94 10.04
C VAL A 198 9.57 -8.51 8.71
N VAL A 199 10.71 -9.07 8.33
CA VAL A 199 11.42 -8.68 7.09
C VAL A 199 10.60 -9.06 5.86
N LYS A 200 10.06 -10.29 5.80
CA LYS A 200 9.26 -10.77 4.67
C LYS A 200 7.95 -9.99 4.53
N THR A 201 7.28 -9.68 5.65
CA THR A 201 6.07 -8.84 5.65
C THR A 201 6.36 -7.44 5.13
N LEU A 202 7.43 -6.79 5.60
CA LEU A 202 7.84 -5.47 5.11
C LEU A 202 8.23 -5.51 3.63
N ALA A 203 9.00 -6.51 3.21
CA ALA A 203 9.35 -6.71 1.81
C ALA A 203 8.11 -6.87 0.93
N MET A 204 7.07 -7.57 1.40
CA MET A 204 5.82 -7.69 0.67
C MET A 204 5.04 -6.37 0.56
N GLN A 205 5.02 -5.56 1.63
CA GLN A 205 4.40 -4.25 1.60
C GLN A 205 5.13 -3.29 0.66
N VAL A 206 6.47 -3.33 0.64
CA VAL A 206 7.29 -2.55 -0.30
C VAL A 206 7.08 -3.05 -1.73
N LEU A 207 7.07 -4.36 -1.96
CA LEU A 207 6.84 -4.95 -3.27
C LEU A 207 5.49 -4.53 -3.85
N LYS A 208 4.44 -4.51 -3.02
CA LYS A 208 3.13 -4.00 -3.42
C LYS A 208 3.23 -2.57 -3.98
N ARG A 209 3.90 -1.67 -3.24
CA ARG A 209 4.07 -0.27 -3.66
C ARG A 209 4.92 -0.14 -4.92
N VAL A 210 5.94 -0.98 -5.06
CA VAL A 210 6.77 -1.06 -6.27
C VAL A 210 5.93 -1.48 -7.48
N ILE A 211 5.07 -2.48 -7.34
CA ILE A 211 4.16 -2.94 -8.41
C ILE A 211 3.13 -1.85 -8.76
N GLU A 212 2.61 -1.12 -7.78
CA GLU A 212 1.74 0.07 -8.00
C GLU A 212 2.44 1.21 -8.76
N ALA A 213 3.77 1.36 -8.59
CA ALA A 213 4.57 2.40 -9.25
C ALA A 213 5.18 1.96 -10.59
N ALA A 214 5.22 0.66 -10.87
CA ALA A 214 5.82 0.09 -12.07
C ALA A 214 4.98 0.37 -13.32
N ASN A 215 5.66 0.58 -14.45
CA ASN A 215 5.02 0.73 -15.76
C ASN A 215 4.63 -0.63 -16.37
N THR A 216 3.80 -0.57 -17.41
CA THR A 216 3.34 -1.75 -18.16
C THR A 216 4.49 -2.63 -18.66
N ARG A 217 5.61 -2.03 -19.09
CA ARG A 217 6.76 -2.77 -19.65
C ARG A 217 7.43 -3.67 -18.63
N LEU A 218 7.53 -3.24 -17.38
CA LEU A 218 8.08 -4.06 -16.30
C LEU A 218 7.10 -5.18 -15.91
N LEU A 219 5.81 -4.84 -15.83
CA LEU A 219 4.79 -5.78 -15.39
C LEU A 219 4.56 -6.91 -16.41
N GLU A 220 4.72 -6.66 -17.71
CA GLU A 220 4.67 -7.70 -18.74
C GLU A 220 5.87 -8.67 -18.70
N LYS A 221 7.00 -8.25 -18.10
CA LYS A 221 8.25 -9.02 -18.04
C LYS A 221 8.42 -9.82 -16.75
N LEU A 222 7.40 -9.86 -15.88
CA LEU A 222 7.44 -10.67 -14.67
C LEU A 222 7.66 -12.15 -15.00
N LYS A 223 8.59 -12.78 -14.29
CA LYS A 223 8.98 -14.17 -14.54
C LYS A 223 8.04 -15.16 -13.83
N PRO A 224 7.96 -16.43 -14.25
CA PRO A 224 7.13 -17.43 -13.56
C PRO A 224 7.49 -17.63 -12.09
N GLU A 225 8.79 -17.56 -11.75
CA GLU A 225 9.29 -17.76 -10.38
C GLU A 225 8.76 -16.69 -9.42
N PHE A 226 8.45 -15.50 -9.93
CA PHE A 226 7.76 -14.46 -9.16
C PHE A 226 6.38 -14.93 -8.71
N MET A 227 5.61 -15.56 -9.60
CA MET A 227 4.26 -16.04 -9.29
C MET A 227 4.30 -17.20 -8.30
N GLU A 228 5.21 -18.14 -8.51
CA GLU A 228 5.44 -19.28 -7.60
C GLU A 228 5.79 -18.80 -6.19
N GLU A 229 6.67 -17.80 -6.08
CA GLU A 229 7.05 -17.24 -4.78
C GLU A 229 5.87 -16.52 -4.10
N MET A 230 5.05 -15.78 -4.85
CA MET A 230 3.83 -15.16 -4.29
C MET A 230 2.87 -16.21 -3.74
N LEU A 231 2.64 -17.30 -4.46
CA LEU A 231 1.79 -18.39 -3.99
C LEU A 231 2.39 -19.12 -2.80
N ARG A 232 3.72 -19.29 -2.76
CA ARG A 232 4.42 -19.83 -1.59
C ARG A 232 4.20 -18.97 -0.35
N VAL A 233 4.23 -17.63 -0.47
CA VAL A 233 3.92 -16.71 0.63
C VAL A 233 2.47 -16.90 1.13
N LEU A 234 1.50 -17.09 0.23
CA LEU A 234 0.11 -17.39 0.60
C LEU A 234 -0.03 -18.72 1.33
N LYS A 235 0.76 -19.73 0.96
CA LYS A 235 0.76 -21.05 1.58
C LYS A 235 1.40 -21.05 2.97
N LEU A 236 2.52 -20.35 3.12
CA LEU A 236 3.27 -20.26 4.38
C LEU A 236 2.63 -19.32 5.41
N LYS A 237 1.79 -18.37 4.97
CA LYS A 237 0.94 -17.54 5.84
C LYS A 237 1.70 -16.83 6.96
N PHE A 238 2.89 -16.29 6.67
CA PHE A 238 3.75 -15.65 7.67
C PHE A 238 3.05 -14.54 8.47
N SER A 239 2.16 -13.79 7.83
CA SER A 239 1.30 -12.80 8.48
C SER A 239 0.06 -12.50 7.63
N GLN A 240 -1.01 -12.04 8.28
CA GLN A 240 -2.22 -11.57 7.57
C GLN A 240 -1.90 -10.40 6.63
N GLN A 241 -1.00 -9.51 7.04
CA GLN A 241 -0.60 -8.35 6.24
C GLN A 241 0.22 -8.74 5.00
N ALA A 242 1.08 -9.76 5.11
CA ALA A 242 1.78 -10.33 3.97
C ALA A 242 0.78 -11.00 3.00
N THR A 243 -0.16 -11.79 3.54
CA THR A 243 -1.22 -12.43 2.75
C THR A 243 -2.04 -11.41 1.97
N LYS A 244 -2.51 -10.35 2.64
CA LYS A 244 -3.25 -9.24 2.04
C LYS A 244 -2.46 -8.55 0.93
N SER A 245 -1.20 -8.22 1.19
CA SER A 245 -0.33 -7.54 0.22
C SER A 245 -0.08 -8.43 -1.00
N THR A 246 0.10 -9.73 -0.78
CA THR A 246 0.32 -10.72 -1.84
C THR A 246 -0.91 -10.87 -2.74
N LEU A 247 -2.11 -11.00 -2.16
CA LEU A 247 -3.36 -11.03 -2.93
C LEU A 247 -3.56 -9.74 -3.76
N GLN A 248 -3.27 -8.57 -3.18
CA GLN A 248 -3.36 -7.30 -3.89
C GLN A 248 -2.37 -7.21 -5.06
N ILE A 249 -1.14 -7.70 -4.88
CA ILE A 249 -0.14 -7.80 -5.95
C ILE A 249 -0.66 -8.72 -7.05
N LEU A 250 -1.12 -9.93 -6.70
CA LEU A 250 -1.64 -10.91 -7.65
C LEU A 250 -2.82 -10.37 -8.46
N ILE A 251 -3.77 -9.68 -7.82
CA ILE A 251 -4.90 -9.01 -8.50
C ILE A 251 -4.37 -8.00 -9.52
N GLN A 252 -3.43 -7.14 -9.12
CA GLN A 252 -2.89 -6.13 -10.00
C GLN A 252 -2.17 -6.78 -11.19
N VAL A 253 -1.28 -7.76 -10.96
CA VAL A 253 -0.53 -8.43 -12.03
C VAL A 253 -1.40 -9.31 -12.93
N CYS A 254 -2.54 -9.79 -12.44
CA CYS A 254 -3.50 -10.60 -13.19
C CYS A 254 -4.28 -9.80 -14.26
N LEU A 255 -4.21 -8.47 -14.23
CA LEU A 255 -4.79 -7.61 -15.27
C LEU A 255 -4.10 -7.83 -16.64
N TRP A 256 -2.83 -8.24 -16.64
CA TRP A 256 -2.09 -8.60 -17.87
C TRP A 256 -2.28 -10.07 -18.23
N GLY A 257 -2.79 -10.37 -19.42
CA GLY A 257 -3.15 -11.74 -19.84
C GLY A 257 -2.00 -12.77 -19.80
N ARG A 258 -0.76 -12.35 -20.12
CA ARG A 258 0.43 -13.22 -20.00
C ARG A 258 0.71 -13.61 -18.55
N ASN A 259 0.55 -12.67 -17.62
CA ASN A 259 0.74 -12.93 -16.19
C ASN A 259 -0.39 -13.77 -15.64
N ARG A 260 -1.63 -13.54 -16.06
CA ARG A 260 -2.78 -14.39 -15.71
C ARG A 260 -2.51 -15.86 -16.03
N SER A 261 -2.00 -16.13 -17.23
CA SER A 261 -1.67 -17.50 -17.65
C SER A 261 -0.58 -18.13 -16.77
N LYS A 262 0.45 -17.37 -16.40
CA LYS A 262 1.50 -17.81 -15.48
C LYS A 262 0.99 -18.07 -14.06
N ILE A 263 0.06 -17.24 -13.56
CA ILE A 263 -0.56 -17.42 -12.24
C ILE A 263 -1.35 -18.73 -12.19
N VAL A 264 -2.16 -19.01 -13.22
CA VAL A 264 -2.89 -20.28 -13.36
C VAL A 264 -1.92 -21.46 -13.41
N GLN A 265 -0.89 -21.39 -14.28
CA GLN A 265 0.12 -22.45 -14.39
C GLN A 265 0.87 -22.76 -13.08
N ALA A 266 0.97 -21.78 -12.17
CA ALA A 266 1.58 -21.95 -10.86
C ALA A 266 0.61 -22.58 -9.81
N ASN A 267 -0.52 -23.14 -10.23
CA ASN A 267 -1.54 -23.79 -9.39
C ASN A 267 -2.25 -22.82 -8.42
N ALA A 268 -2.46 -21.58 -8.85
CA ALA A 268 -3.08 -20.55 -8.02
C ALA A 268 -4.55 -20.86 -7.69
N MET A 269 -5.30 -21.52 -8.58
CA MET A 269 -6.73 -21.75 -8.32
C MET A 269 -6.91 -22.68 -7.14
N PHE A 270 -6.12 -23.75 -7.09
CA PHE A 270 -6.13 -24.69 -5.97
C PHE A 270 -5.80 -23.99 -4.64
N GLU A 271 -4.67 -23.28 -4.58
CA GLU A 271 -4.20 -22.64 -3.35
C GLU A 271 -5.17 -21.54 -2.86
N LEU A 272 -5.86 -20.84 -3.76
CA LEU A 272 -6.87 -19.84 -3.40
C LEU A 272 -8.16 -20.47 -2.85
N VAL A 273 -8.59 -21.61 -3.41
CA VAL A 273 -9.76 -22.33 -2.90
C VAL A 273 -9.47 -22.89 -1.51
N GLU A 274 -8.31 -23.53 -1.31
CA GLU A 274 -7.87 -24.03 -0.01
C GLU A 274 -7.75 -22.90 1.03
N LEU A 275 -7.15 -21.77 0.66
CA LEU A 275 -7.07 -20.60 1.54
C LEU A 275 -8.44 -20.09 1.98
N GLU A 276 -9.45 -20.12 1.11
CA GLU A 276 -10.81 -19.68 1.43
C GLU A 276 -11.60 -20.72 2.25
N LEU A 277 -11.32 -22.00 2.09
CA LEU A 277 -11.90 -23.08 2.87
C LEU A 277 -11.50 -23.01 4.36
N GLU A 278 -10.34 -22.44 4.66
CA GLU A 278 -9.88 -22.15 6.02
C GLU A 278 -10.63 -21.01 6.74
N LYS A 279 -11.58 -20.36 6.04
CA LYS A 279 -12.42 -19.27 6.58
C LYS A 279 -11.60 -18.04 7.01
N PRO A 280 -10.95 -17.36 6.05
CA PRO A 280 -10.20 -16.15 6.35
C PRO A 280 -11.14 -14.98 6.71
N GLU A 281 -10.55 -13.87 7.14
CA GLU A 281 -11.29 -12.63 7.45
C GLU A 281 -12.00 -12.07 6.21
N LYS A 282 -13.09 -11.32 6.44
CA LYS A 282 -13.93 -10.72 5.39
C LYS A 282 -13.13 -10.01 4.28
N ASN A 283 -12.15 -9.19 4.67
CA ASN A 283 -11.32 -8.42 3.75
C ASN A 283 -10.41 -9.30 2.87
N ILE A 284 -9.96 -10.45 3.37
CA ILE A 284 -9.17 -11.43 2.62
C ILE A 284 -10.07 -12.22 1.68
N THR A 285 -11.25 -12.67 2.13
CA THR A 285 -12.25 -13.32 1.27
C THR A 285 -12.62 -12.44 0.07
N GLU A 286 -12.85 -11.15 0.27
CA GLU A 286 -13.14 -10.22 -0.84
C GLU A 286 -12.01 -10.18 -1.88
N LEU A 287 -10.75 -10.21 -1.44
CA LEU A 287 -9.58 -10.25 -2.32
C LEU A 287 -9.44 -11.60 -3.04
N ILE A 288 -9.67 -12.71 -2.34
CA ILE A 288 -9.64 -14.05 -2.94
C ILE A 288 -10.68 -14.15 -4.06
N PHE A 289 -11.92 -13.73 -3.80
CA PHE A 289 -12.99 -13.79 -4.79
C PHE A 289 -12.73 -12.88 -6.00
N ASN A 290 -12.14 -11.71 -5.78
CA ASN A 290 -11.72 -10.82 -6.86
C ASN A 290 -10.66 -11.51 -7.75
N LEU A 291 -9.63 -12.10 -7.15
CA LEU A 291 -8.59 -12.81 -7.90
C LEU A 291 -9.14 -14.05 -8.63
N LEU A 292 -9.96 -14.88 -7.97
CA LEU A 292 -10.62 -16.03 -8.58
C LEU A 292 -11.48 -15.62 -9.79
N ALA A 293 -12.23 -14.52 -9.69
CA ALA A 293 -13.02 -14.01 -10.80
C ALA A 293 -12.15 -13.59 -11.99
N HIS A 294 -11.02 -12.92 -11.74
CA HIS A 294 -10.06 -12.59 -12.79
C HIS A 294 -9.44 -13.83 -13.43
N LEU A 295 -9.09 -14.86 -12.67
CA LEU A 295 -8.50 -16.08 -13.19
C LEU A 295 -9.53 -16.91 -13.99
N CYS A 296 -10.79 -17.00 -13.53
CA CYS A 296 -11.89 -17.66 -14.25
C CYS A 296 -12.27 -16.98 -15.59
N SER A 297 -11.75 -15.77 -15.87
CA SER A 297 -11.95 -15.13 -17.17
C SER A 297 -11.28 -15.88 -18.33
N CYS A 298 -10.22 -16.67 -18.06
CA CYS A 298 -9.54 -17.48 -19.06
C CYS A 298 -9.97 -18.96 -19.00
N ALA A 299 -9.77 -19.70 -20.10
CA ALA A 299 -10.19 -21.10 -20.20
C ALA A 299 -9.43 -22.01 -19.23
N ASP A 300 -8.11 -21.86 -19.17
CA ASP A 300 -7.24 -22.65 -18.29
C ASP A 300 -7.61 -22.44 -16.82
N GLY A 301 -7.85 -21.19 -16.40
CA GLY A 301 -8.28 -20.88 -15.04
C GLY A 301 -9.62 -21.51 -14.68
N ARG A 302 -10.58 -21.61 -15.62
CA ARG A 302 -11.83 -22.35 -15.37
C ARG A 302 -11.61 -23.85 -15.27
N ALA A 303 -10.75 -24.42 -16.11
CA ALA A 303 -10.45 -25.85 -16.06
C ALA A 303 -9.81 -26.23 -14.71
N GLU A 304 -8.85 -25.44 -14.24
CA GLU A 304 -8.20 -25.65 -12.94
C GLU A 304 -9.14 -25.35 -11.76
N PHE A 305 -10.03 -24.35 -11.88
CA PHE A 305 -11.08 -24.13 -10.87
C PHE A 305 -11.97 -25.37 -10.71
N LEU A 306 -12.39 -25.97 -11.82
CA LEU A 306 -13.29 -27.12 -11.84
C LEU A 306 -12.58 -28.44 -11.49
N SER A 307 -11.25 -28.51 -11.58
CA SER A 307 -10.51 -29.70 -11.12
C SER A 307 -10.49 -29.82 -9.60
N HIS A 308 -10.72 -28.72 -8.88
CA HIS A 308 -10.80 -28.70 -7.42
C HIS A 308 -12.22 -29.07 -6.94
N ALA A 309 -12.37 -30.25 -6.31
CA ALA A 309 -13.67 -30.81 -5.89
C ALA A 309 -14.52 -29.91 -4.95
N GLY A 310 -13.87 -29.00 -4.21
CA GLY A 310 -14.56 -28.07 -3.31
C GLY A 310 -14.93 -26.69 -3.90
N SER A 311 -14.56 -26.39 -5.15
CA SER A 311 -14.54 -25.00 -5.65
C SER A 311 -15.94 -24.39 -5.83
N ILE A 312 -16.86 -25.11 -6.48
CA ILE A 312 -18.25 -24.66 -6.68
C ILE A 312 -18.98 -24.56 -5.34
N ALA A 313 -18.80 -25.56 -4.48
CA ALA A 313 -19.37 -25.58 -3.13
C ALA A 313 -18.89 -24.39 -2.29
N MET A 314 -17.59 -24.08 -2.34
CA MET A 314 -16.99 -22.94 -1.66
C MET A 314 -17.64 -21.62 -2.13
N VAL A 315 -17.73 -21.40 -3.45
CA VAL A 315 -18.34 -20.17 -4.00
C VAL A 315 -19.81 -20.04 -3.60
N ALA A 316 -20.59 -21.11 -3.76
CA ALA A 316 -22.00 -21.15 -3.37
C ALA A 316 -22.20 -20.82 -1.89
N LYS A 317 -21.34 -21.34 -1.02
CA LYS A 317 -21.43 -21.16 0.43
C LYS A 317 -21.24 -19.71 0.87
N ARG A 318 -20.47 -18.89 0.12
CA ARG A 318 -20.16 -17.50 0.46
C ARG A 318 -21.20 -16.47 -0.04
N ILE A 319 -22.01 -16.83 -1.03
CA ILE A 319 -23.09 -15.98 -1.55
C ILE A 319 -24.09 -15.62 -0.42
N LEU A 320 -24.37 -14.32 -0.30
CA LEU A 320 -25.21 -13.64 0.68
C LEU A 320 -24.73 -13.79 2.14
N ARG A 321 -23.45 -14.12 2.35
CA ARG A 321 -22.90 -14.35 3.71
C ARG A 321 -21.71 -13.47 4.09
N VAL A 322 -21.01 -12.88 3.13
CA VAL A 322 -19.75 -12.16 3.40
C VAL A 322 -19.90 -10.66 3.13
N SER A 323 -20.13 -10.29 1.87
CA SER A 323 -20.32 -8.90 1.47
C SER A 323 -20.95 -8.78 0.09
N PRO A 324 -21.56 -7.63 -0.25
CA PRO A 324 -22.10 -7.38 -1.59
C PRO A 324 -21.04 -7.49 -2.70
N ALA A 325 -19.78 -7.12 -2.40
CA ALA A 325 -18.66 -7.26 -3.33
C ALA A 325 -18.34 -8.74 -3.60
N THR A 326 -18.32 -9.56 -2.54
CA THR A 326 -18.13 -11.00 -2.66
C THR A 326 -19.27 -11.64 -3.44
N ASP A 327 -20.51 -11.20 -3.22
CA ASP A 327 -21.68 -11.71 -3.93
C ASP A 327 -21.61 -11.45 -5.43
N ASP A 328 -21.18 -10.25 -5.84
CA ASP A 328 -21.00 -9.95 -7.27
C ASP A 328 -19.92 -10.84 -7.91
N GLN A 329 -18.76 -10.98 -7.25
CA GLN A 329 -17.67 -11.81 -7.77
C GLN A 329 -18.06 -13.30 -7.78
N ALA A 330 -18.74 -13.79 -6.76
CA ALA A 330 -19.23 -15.17 -6.69
C ALA A 330 -20.22 -15.47 -7.83
N VAL A 331 -21.22 -14.61 -8.03
CA VAL A 331 -22.16 -14.74 -9.16
C VAL A 331 -21.45 -14.55 -10.50
N HIS A 332 -20.38 -13.74 -10.55
CA HIS A 332 -19.53 -13.62 -11.73
C HIS A 332 -18.87 -14.94 -12.10
N ILE A 333 -18.20 -15.57 -11.13
CA ILE A 333 -17.50 -16.85 -11.30
C ILE A 333 -18.51 -17.89 -11.79
N LEU A 334 -19.64 -18.05 -11.11
CA LEU A 334 -20.68 -19.01 -11.53
C LEU A 334 -21.23 -18.71 -12.92
N SER A 335 -21.33 -17.44 -13.31
CA SER A 335 -21.73 -17.05 -14.66
C SER A 335 -20.70 -17.42 -15.72
N LEU A 336 -19.41 -17.23 -15.46
CA LEU A 336 -18.34 -17.63 -16.37
C LEU A 336 -18.29 -19.14 -16.54
N ILE A 337 -18.43 -19.90 -15.45
CA ILE A 337 -18.50 -21.36 -15.49
C ILE A 337 -19.73 -21.83 -16.29
N SER A 338 -20.91 -21.29 -15.98
CA SER A 338 -22.17 -21.72 -16.61
C SER A 338 -22.31 -21.31 -18.08
N LYS A 339 -21.57 -20.30 -18.53
CA LYS A 339 -21.56 -19.86 -19.94
C LYS A 339 -20.50 -20.58 -20.76
N ASN A 340 -19.33 -20.86 -20.17
CA ASN A 340 -18.14 -21.26 -20.92
C ASN A 340 -17.64 -22.67 -20.59
N ALA A 341 -18.18 -23.35 -19.57
CA ALA A 341 -17.76 -24.66 -19.09
C ALA A 341 -18.94 -25.50 -18.53
N ALA A 342 -20.14 -25.33 -19.08
CA ALA A 342 -21.36 -25.98 -18.61
C ALA A 342 -21.52 -27.42 -19.14
N THR A 343 -20.72 -28.35 -18.62
CA THR A 343 -20.97 -29.79 -18.82
C THR A 343 -22.10 -30.28 -17.93
N LYS A 344 -22.70 -31.44 -18.23
CA LYS A 344 -23.78 -32.01 -17.41
C LYS A 344 -23.33 -32.28 -15.99
N GLU A 345 -22.08 -32.70 -15.82
CA GLU A 345 -21.45 -32.99 -14.54
C GLU A 345 -21.33 -31.72 -13.69
N VAL A 346 -20.82 -30.64 -14.28
CA VAL A 346 -20.70 -29.32 -13.61
C VAL A 346 -22.06 -28.78 -13.21
N LEU A 347 -23.06 -28.84 -14.09
CA LEU A 347 -24.41 -28.37 -13.79
C LEU A 347 -25.11 -29.22 -12.70
N SER A 348 -24.83 -30.53 -12.67
CA SER A 348 -25.30 -31.44 -11.62
C SER A 348 -24.62 -31.16 -10.28
N GLU A 349 -23.32 -30.86 -10.29
CA GLU A 349 -22.58 -30.47 -9.10
C GLU A 349 -23.10 -29.14 -8.54
N MET A 350 -23.28 -28.12 -9.38
CA MET A 350 -23.87 -26.83 -8.99
C MET A 350 -25.21 -27.00 -8.27
N LEU A 351 -26.04 -27.92 -8.75
CA LEU A 351 -27.30 -28.26 -8.10
C LEU A 351 -27.05 -28.95 -6.74
N ARG A 352 -26.22 -30.00 -6.71
CA ARG A 352 -25.94 -30.81 -5.51
C ARG A 352 -25.35 -29.99 -4.36
N VAL A 353 -24.45 -29.05 -4.66
CA VAL A 353 -23.78 -28.21 -3.65
C VAL A 353 -24.60 -26.97 -3.27
N GLY A 354 -25.80 -26.81 -3.83
CA GLY A 354 -26.73 -25.73 -3.51
C GLY A 354 -26.41 -24.38 -4.16
N ALA A 355 -25.58 -24.34 -5.20
CA ALA A 355 -25.28 -23.12 -5.94
C ALA A 355 -26.54 -22.56 -6.64
N VAL A 356 -27.37 -23.44 -7.21
CA VAL A 356 -28.63 -23.05 -7.87
C VAL A 356 -29.60 -22.43 -6.86
N THR A 357 -29.77 -23.05 -5.69
CA THR A 357 -30.57 -22.53 -4.57
C THR A 357 -30.09 -21.14 -4.16
N LYS A 358 -28.78 -20.94 -4.06
CA LYS A 358 -28.19 -19.63 -3.70
C LYS A 358 -28.44 -18.56 -4.76
N LEU A 359 -28.40 -18.90 -6.04
CA LEU A 359 -28.75 -17.97 -7.13
C LEU A 359 -30.24 -17.58 -7.09
N CYS A 360 -31.13 -18.52 -6.78
CA CYS A 360 -32.55 -18.21 -6.55
C CYS A 360 -32.73 -17.26 -5.35
N MET A 361 -32.00 -17.49 -4.25
CA MET A 361 -32.03 -16.59 -3.09
C MET A 361 -31.53 -15.18 -3.44
N VAL A 362 -30.49 -15.03 -4.27
CA VAL A 362 -30.00 -13.72 -4.72
C VAL A 362 -31.09 -12.93 -5.44
N ILE A 363 -31.90 -13.59 -6.28
CA ILE A 363 -33.00 -12.93 -6.99
C ILE A 363 -34.06 -12.38 -6.02
N GLN A 364 -34.31 -13.09 -4.92
CA GLN A 364 -35.31 -12.73 -3.91
C GLN A 364 -34.78 -11.75 -2.87
N ALA A 365 -33.47 -11.78 -2.59
CA ALA A 365 -32.82 -10.92 -1.61
C ALA A 365 -32.90 -9.44 -2.01
N ASP A 366 -32.75 -8.56 -1.02
CA ASP A 366 -32.60 -7.12 -1.26
C ASP A 366 -31.17 -6.81 -1.73
N CYS A 367 -30.93 -7.00 -3.03
CA CYS A 367 -29.67 -6.72 -3.69
C CYS A 367 -29.87 -5.94 -4.99
N SER A 368 -28.78 -5.45 -5.56
CA SER A 368 -28.80 -4.62 -6.76
C SER A 368 -29.49 -5.33 -7.94
N THR A 369 -30.20 -4.55 -8.76
CA THR A 369 -30.96 -5.07 -9.91
C THR A 369 -30.07 -5.79 -10.91
N TYR A 370 -28.84 -5.29 -11.15
CA TYR A 370 -27.90 -5.93 -12.06
C TYR A 370 -27.45 -7.30 -11.55
N LEU A 371 -27.24 -7.47 -10.23
CA LEU A 371 -26.83 -8.75 -9.65
C LEU A 371 -27.95 -9.81 -9.82
N LYS A 372 -29.21 -9.40 -9.61
CA LYS A 372 -30.39 -10.23 -9.89
C LYS A 372 -30.46 -10.64 -11.36
N GLN A 373 -30.17 -9.72 -12.28
CA GLN A 373 -30.12 -10.02 -13.71
C GLN A 373 -29.00 -11.00 -14.06
N LYS A 374 -27.82 -10.85 -13.45
CA LYS A 374 -26.67 -11.74 -13.61
C LYS A 374 -27.00 -13.15 -13.13
N ALA A 375 -27.64 -13.28 -11.96
CA ALA A 375 -28.12 -14.57 -11.44
C ALA A 375 -29.16 -15.21 -12.38
N ARG A 376 -30.12 -14.43 -12.90
CA ARG A 376 -31.09 -14.93 -13.91
C ARG A 376 -30.42 -15.42 -15.18
N ALA A 377 -29.37 -14.74 -15.64
CA ALA A 377 -28.62 -15.14 -16.82
C ALA A 377 -27.86 -16.46 -16.63
N VAL A 378 -27.57 -16.85 -15.38
CA VAL A 378 -27.06 -18.19 -15.05
C VAL A 378 -28.19 -19.22 -15.04
N LEU A 379 -29.34 -18.88 -14.45
CA LEU A 379 -30.47 -19.79 -14.27
C LEU A 379 -31.20 -20.16 -15.56
N ARG A 380 -31.49 -19.18 -16.43
CA ARG A 380 -32.36 -19.36 -17.60
C ARG A 380 -31.88 -20.41 -18.61
N PRO A 381 -30.59 -20.45 -19.01
CA PRO A 381 -30.15 -21.39 -20.05
C PRO A 381 -30.25 -22.86 -19.65
N HIS A 382 -30.21 -23.15 -18.34
CA HIS A 382 -30.10 -24.51 -17.79
C HIS A 382 -31.35 -24.92 -16.99
N SER A 383 -32.45 -24.18 -17.13
CA SER A 383 -33.70 -24.40 -16.39
C SER A 383 -34.26 -25.81 -16.55
N ASN A 384 -34.15 -26.40 -17.74
CA ASN A 384 -34.63 -27.75 -18.02
C ASN A 384 -33.96 -28.83 -17.14
N LEU A 385 -32.69 -28.64 -16.78
CA LEU A 385 -31.96 -29.58 -15.90
C LEU A 385 -32.32 -29.36 -14.43
N TRP A 386 -32.60 -28.12 -14.03
CA TRP A 386 -32.80 -27.76 -12.64
C TRP A 386 -34.26 -27.82 -12.19
N ASN A 387 -35.23 -27.50 -13.05
CA ASN A 387 -36.65 -27.40 -12.70
C ASN A 387 -37.27 -28.68 -12.15
N ASN A 388 -36.75 -29.85 -12.53
CA ASN A 388 -37.27 -31.15 -12.08
C ASN A 388 -36.50 -31.74 -10.89
N SER A 389 -35.65 -30.92 -10.26
CA SER A 389 -34.74 -31.41 -9.21
C SER A 389 -35.37 -31.30 -7.82
N PRO A 390 -35.40 -32.39 -7.02
CA PRO A 390 -35.97 -32.37 -5.68
C PRO A 390 -35.16 -31.48 -4.71
N CYS A 391 -33.91 -31.13 -5.06
CA CYS A 391 -33.02 -30.30 -4.27
C CYS A 391 -33.37 -28.80 -4.31
N ILE A 392 -34.25 -28.36 -5.22
CA ILE A 392 -34.72 -26.97 -5.28
C ILE A 392 -36.10 -26.90 -4.65
N ALA A 393 -36.21 -26.15 -3.56
CA ALA A 393 -37.51 -25.95 -2.95
C ALA A 393 -38.43 -25.19 -3.91
N VAL A 394 -39.61 -25.75 -4.19
CA VAL A 394 -40.55 -25.26 -5.23
C VAL A 394 -40.88 -23.77 -5.04
N TYR A 395 -40.99 -23.29 -3.79
CA TYR A 395 -41.25 -21.87 -3.49
C TYR A 395 -40.14 -20.91 -3.95
N LEU A 396 -38.95 -21.40 -4.28
CA LEU A 396 -37.88 -20.59 -4.86
C LEU A 396 -38.11 -20.28 -6.35
N LEU A 397 -38.99 -21.06 -7.00
CA LEU A 397 -39.33 -20.95 -8.42
C LEU A 397 -40.71 -20.30 -8.67
N THR A 398 -41.53 -20.07 -7.63
CA THR A 398 -42.95 -19.64 -7.72
C THR A 398 -43.20 -18.23 -8.28
N ARG A 399 -42.16 -17.48 -8.67
CA ARG A 399 -42.31 -16.19 -9.38
C ARG A 399 -41.86 -16.21 -10.84
N TYR A 400 -41.68 -17.40 -11.42
CA TYR A 400 -41.29 -17.59 -12.82
C TYR A 400 -42.30 -18.42 -13.61
N GLN A 401 -43.59 -18.16 -13.41
CA GLN A 401 -44.58 -18.32 -14.47
C GLN A 401 -44.98 -16.93 -14.97
#